data_AF-A0A7W0FF02-F1
#
_entry.id   AF-A0A7W0FF02-F1
#
_cell.length_a   1.000
_cell.length_b   1.000
_cell.length_c   1.000
_cell.angle_alpha   90.00
_cell.angle_beta   90.00
_cell.angle_gamma   90.00
#
_symmetry.space_group_name_H-M   'P 1'
#
loop_
_entity.id
_entity.type
_entity.pdbx_description
1 polymer ?
#
loop_
_entity_poly.entity_id
_entity_poly.type
_entity_poly.pdbx_seq_one_letter_code
_entity_poly.pdbx_strand_id
1 'polypeptide(L)' 'YPINVLNTLKHIPEVCEIYCATANAVDVVIADNGKGRAVLGVFDGEKPKGYETEEDVVWRKDFLRKIGYKA' A
#
# COMPACT_ATOMS: atom_id res chain seq x y z
N TYR A 1 8.59 -7.07 -5.59
CA TYR A 1 7.44 -6.48 -4.88
C TYR A 1 7.88 -5.25 -4.12
N PRO A 2 6.97 -4.28 -3.86
CA PRO A 2 7.28 -3.10 -3.05
C PRO A 2 8.04 -3.42 -1.76
N ILE A 3 7.66 -4.50 -1.06
CA ILE A 3 8.31 -4.95 0.19
C ILE A 3 9.83 -5.14 0.07
N ASN A 4 10.36 -5.44 -1.12
CA ASN A 4 11.79 -5.71 -1.35
C ASN A 4 12.63 -4.43 -1.40
N VAL A 5 12.01 -3.28 -1.70
CA VAL A 5 12.73 -2.02 -2.01
C VAL A 5 12.22 -0.83 -1.21
N LEU A 6 11.07 -0.94 -0.54
CA LEU A 6 10.45 0.18 0.18
C LEU A 6 11.38 0.76 1.26
N ASN A 7 12.14 -0.09 1.95
CA ASN A 7 13.11 0.38 2.93
C ASN A 7 14.24 1.14 2.24
N THR A 8 14.82 0.65 1.15
CA THR A 8 15.86 1.38 0.41
C THR A 8 15.40 2.78 0.01
N LEU A 9 14.18 2.92 -0.53
CA LEU A 9 13.63 4.23 -0.91
C LEU A 9 13.43 5.16 0.30
N LYS A 10 12.88 4.64 1.41
CA LYS A 10 12.66 5.43 2.63
C LYS A 10 13.96 5.94 3.28
N HIS A 11 15.10 5.33 3.00
CA HIS A 11 16.39 5.74 3.56
C HIS A 11 17.14 6.74 2.67
N ILE A 12 16.61 7.10 1.50
CA ILE A 12 17.21 8.12 0.64
C ILE A 12 16.95 9.51 1.28
N PRO A 13 17.99 10.32 1.55
CA PRO A 13 17.83 11.61 2.23
C PRO A 13 16.87 12.58 1.54
N GLU A 14 16.77 12.52 0.22
CA GLU A 14 15.92 13.39 -0.60
C GLU A 14 14.46 12.93 -0.68
N VAL A 15 14.14 11.71 -0.23
CA VAL A 15 12.77 11.18 -0.28
C VAL A 15 11.99 11.70 0.92
N CYS A 16 11.05 12.61 0.68
CA CYS A 16 10.20 13.17 1.73
C CYS A 16 9.11 12.20 2.20
N GLU A 17 8.41 11.55 1.26
CA GLU A 17 7.28 10.66 1.57
C GLU A 17 7.00 9.71 0.39
N ILE A 18 6.42 8.54 0.68
CA ILE A 18 5.92 7.59 -0.31
C ILE A 18 4.41 7.45 -0.12
N TYR A 19 3.61 7.96 -1.06
CA TYR A 19 2.15 7.97 -0.96
C TYR A 19 1.50 6.59 -1.14
N CYS A 20 2.03 5.77 -2.07
CA CYS A 20 1.43 4.48 -2.41
C CYS A 20 2.47 3.51 -2.95
N ALA A 21 2.34 2.22 -2.64
CA ALA A 21 3.16 1.16 -3.19
C ALA A 21 2.37 -0.16 -3.23
N THR A 22 1.57 -0.33 -4.29
CA THR A 22 0.57 -1.40 -4.42
C THR A 22 0.56 -2.01 -5.82
N ALA A 23 -0.16 -3.11 -5.99
CA ALA A 23 -0.51 -3.70 -7.29
C ALA A 23 -2.00 -3.53 -7.63
N ASN A 24 -2.79 -2.91 -6.74
CA ASN A 24 -4.20 -2.59 -6.97
C ASN A 24 -4.35 -1.45 -8.00
N ALA A 25 -5.57 -1.24 -8.49
CA ALA A 25 -5.91 0.01 -9.18
C ALA A 25 -5.79 1.19 -8.21
N VAL A 26 -5.21 2.31 -8.68
CA VAL A 26 -4.93 3.49 -7.85
C VAL A 26 -5.37 4.76 -8.55
N ASP A 27 -6.08 5.60 -7.80
CA ASP A 27 -6.37 6.98 -8.18
C ASP A 27 -5.64 7.95 -7.24
N VAL A 28 -5.12 9.06 -7.78
CA VAL A 28 -4.43 10.11 -7.00
C VAL A 28 -5.32 11.33 -6.89
N VAL A 29 -5.56 11.80 -5.66
CA VAL A 29 -6.32 13.02 -5.40
C VAL A 29 -5.39 14.22 -5.57
N ILE A 30 -5.66 15.02 -6.59
CA ILE A 30 -4.91 16.24 -6.88
C ILE A 30 -5.76 17.47 -6.57
N ALA A 31 -5.23 18.36 -5.75
CA ALA A 31 -5.74 19.73 -5.66
C ALA A 31 -4.97 20.60 -6.64
N ASP A 32 -5.69 21.33 -7.49
CA ASP A 32 -5.14 22.34 -8.39
C ASP A 32 -5.66 23.71 -7.95
N ASN A 33 -4.76 24.66 -7.70
CA ASN A 33 -5.13 26.03 -7.32
C ASN A 33 -4.95 27.05 -8.45
N GLY A 34 -4.75 26.58 -9.69
CA GLY A 34 -4.51 27.40 -10.88
C GLY A 34 -3.06 27.85 -11.07
N LYS A 35 -2.23 27.84 -10.01
CA LYS A 35 -0.78 28.12 -10.09
C LYS A 35 0.05 26.84 -9.99
N GLY A 36 -0.42 25.87 -9.22
CA GLY A 36 0.28 24.62 -8.97
C GLY A 36 -0.66 23.53 -8.48
N ARG A 37 -0.08 22.35 -8.26
CA ARG A 37 -0.81 21.15 -7.86
C ARG A 37 -0.21 20.57 -6.60
N ALA A 38 -1.08 19.99 -5.77
CA ALA A 38 -0.70 19.25 -4.57
C ALA A 38 -1.32 17.85 -4.63
N VAL A 39 -0.53 16.85 -4.22
CA VAL A 39 -1.05 15.51 -3.93
C VAL A 39 -1.70 15.56 -2.55
N LEU A 40 -3.01 15.34 -2.49
CA LEU A 40 -3.75 15.29 -1.22
C LEU A 40 -3.82 13.88 -0.63
N GLY A 41 -3.72 12.86 -1.48
CA GLY A 41 -3.82 11.47 -1.06
C GLY A 41 -4.02 10.52 -2.25
N VAL A 42 -4.19 9.24 -1.92
CA VAL A 42 -4.38 8.16 -2.89
C VAL A 42 -5.57 7.30 -2.49
N PHE A 43 -6.31 6.83 -3.47
CA PHE A 43 -7.26 5.74 -3.32
C PHE A 43 -6.57 4.45 -3.77
N ASP A 44 -6.15 3.61 -2.82
CA ASP A 44 -5.51 2.31 -3.08
C ASP A 44 -6.56 1.19 -3.00
N GLY A 45 -7.04 0.75 -4.17
CA GLY A 45 -8.00 -0.33 -4.27
C GLY A 45 -9.40 0.01 -3.75
N GLU A 46 -10.09 -1.00 -3.23
CA GLU A 46 -11.49 -0.90 -2.80
C GLU A 46 -11.62 -0.70 -1.28
N LYS A 47 -12.75 -0.11 -0.87
CA LYS A 47 -13.12 -0.04 0.55
C LYS A 47 -13.32 -1.43 1.16
N PRO A 48 -13.03 -1.63 2.46
CA PRO A 48 -13.32 -2.88 3.17
C PRO A 48 -14.80 -3.27 3.05
N LYS A 49 -15.06 -4.58 2.85
CA LYS A 49 -16.41 -5.14 2.73
C LYS A 49 -16.96 -5.71 4.05
N GLY A 50 -16.11 -5.84 5.07
CA GLY A 50 -16.44 -6.42 6.37
C GLY A 50 -15.20 -6.62 7.24
N TYR A 51 -15.36 -7.35 8.33
CA TYR A 51 -14.28 -7.74 9.24
C TYR A 51 -13.85 -9.19 8.98
N GLU A 52 -12.60 -9.53 9.27
CA GLU A 52 -12.09 -10.90 9.18
C GLU A 52 -12.74 -11.80 10.26
N THR A 53 -13.07 -13.04 9.92
CA THR A 53 -13.45 -14.08 10.88
C THR A 53 -12.23 -14.89 11.34
N GLU A 54 -12.40 -15.80 12.31
CA GLU A 54 -11.32 -16.69 12.74
C GLU A 54 -10.82 -17.60 11.59
N GLU A 55 -11.73 -18.04 10.71
CA GLU A 55 -11.37 -18.82 9.52
C GLU A 55 -10.50 -18.00 8.53
N ASP A 56 -10.83 -16.72 8.33
CA ASP A 56 -10.03 -15.81 7.49
C ASP A 56 -8.63 -15.60 8.06
N VAL A 57 -8.51 -15.50 9.39
CA VAL A 57 -7.23 -15.38 10.12
C VAL A 57 -6.37 -16.61 9.89
N VAL A 58 -6.95 -17.81 10.03
CA VAL A 58 -6.25 -19.07 9.77
C VAL A 58 -5.78 -19.11 8.32
N TRP A 59 -6.67 -18.81 7.38
CA TRP A 59 -6.36 -18.82 5.95
C TRP A 59 -5.19 -17.89 5.58
N ARG A 60 -5.20 -16.62 6.03
CA ARG A 60 -4.14 -15.67 5.65
C ARG A 60 -2.79 -16.03 6.25
N LYS A 61 -2.76 -16.63 7.45
CA LYS A 61 -1.52 -17.10 8.08
C LYS A 61 -0.94 -18.29 7.32
N ASP A 62 -1.77 -19.24 6.94
CA ASP A 62 -1.34 -20.41 6.17
C ASP A 62 -0.92 -20.03 4.76
N PHE A 63 -1.60 -19.06 4.14
CA PHE A 63 -1.18 -18.50 2.86
C PHE A 63 0.26 -17.97 2.93
N LEU A 64 0.60 -17.16 3.94
CA LEU A 64 1.96 -16.63 4.12
C LEU A 64 3.02 -17.73 4.26
N ARG A 65 2.70 -18.85 4.93
CA ARG A 65 3.59 -20.02 5.02
C ARG A 65 3.73 -20.71 3.67
N LYS A 66 2.62 -20.89 2.95
CA LYS A 66 2.58 -21.50 1.61
C LYS A 66 3.42 -20.73 0.59
N ILE A 67 3.41 -19.40 0.64
CA ILE A 67 4.23 -18.55 -0.24
C ILE A 67 5.64 -18.25 0.33
N GLY A 68 6.01 -18.90 1.44
CA GLY A 68 7.37 -18.90 1.98
C GLY A 68 7.80 -17.66 2.77
N TYR A 69 6.87 -16.78 3.15
CA TYR A 69 7.20 -15.57 3.94
C TYR A 69 7.19 -15.79 5.46
N LYS A 70 6.64 -16.91 5.93
CA LYS A 70 6.59 -17.28 7.36
C LYS A 70 6.85 -18.78 7.53
N ALA A 71 7.46 -19.14 8.66
CA ALA A 71 7.61 -20.52 9.12
C ALA A 71 6.38 -20.96 9.93
#